data_AF-A0A7S1LSA0-F1
#
_entry.id   AF-A0A7S1LSA0-F1
#
_cell.length_a   1.000
_cell.length_b   1.000
_cell.length_c   1.000
_cell.angle_alpha   90.00
_cell.angle_beta   90.00
_cell.angle_gamma   90.00
#
_symmetry.space_group_name_H-M   'P 1'
#
loop_
_entity.id
_entity.type
_entity.pdbx_description
1 polymer ?
#
loop_
_entity_poly.entity_id
_entity_poly.type
_entity_poly.pdbx_seq_one_letter_code
_entity_poly.pdbx_strand_id
1 'polypeptide(L)'
;GNGKFGGTPECFLFALAPALSIARSESRSGNHAYLNARNKHHLCGLGFGGQVGFFRLWLDSDFEDCYVLQSDATYGKAPLIPGEGLQTRFEASAIEVWACGGEEAREAQAELRRRADGVREQARKVDRAKMLENEFDKEMFFQNTFKASEGGEKASAS
;
A
#
# COMPACT_ATOMS: atom_id res chain seq x y z
N GLY A 1 -0.45 1.38 1.27
CA GLY A 1 -1.15 0.28 0.57
C GLY A 1 -0.24 -0.35 -0.46
N ASN A 2 -0.76 -1.31 -1.22
CA ASN A 2 -0.05 -2.09 -2.25
C ASN A 2 -0.46 -1.69 -3.69
N GLY A 3 -1.04 -0.49 -3.87
CA GLY A 3 -1.50 -0.02 -5.17
C GLY A 3 -2.86 -0.57 -5.59
N LYS A 4 -3.78 -0.72 -4.63
CA LYS A 4 -5.18 -1.09 -4.89
C LYS A 4 -6.11 0.04 -4.48
N PHE A 5 -7.23 0.15 -5.19
CA PHE A 5 -8.34 1.02 -4.79
C PHE A 5 -9.11 0.42 -3.60
N GLY A 6 -9.63 1.29 -2.76
CA GLY A 6 -10.57 1.01 -1.68
C GLY A 6 -11.46 2.22 -1.42
N GLY A 7 -12.20 2.20 -0.32
CA GLY A 7 -13.20 3.21 0.02
C GLY A 7 -14.62 2.78 -0.38
N THR A 8 -15.58 3.67 -0.16
CA THR A 8 -17.01 3.43 -0.40
C THR A 8 -17.61 4.59 -1.22
N PRO A 9 -18.83 4.45 -1.76
CA PRO A 9 -19.54 5.55 -2.43
C PRO A 9 -19.81 6.77 -1.54
N GLU A 10 -19.63 6.65 -0.23
CA GLU A 10 -19.72 7.78 0.71
C GLU A 10 -18.51 8.71 0.62
N CYS A 11 -17.40 8.28 0.02
CA CYS A 11 -16.28 9.15 -0.26
C CYS A 11 -16.69 10.31 -1.17
N PHE A 12 -16.18 11.50 -0.90
CA PHE A 12 -16.36 12.69 -1.73
C PHE A 12 -15.10 13.55 -1.67
N LEU A 13 -14.92 14.39 -2.69
CA LEU A 13 -13.91 15.44 -2.70
C LEU A 13 -14.58 16.79 -2.52
N PHE A 14 -13.87 17.75 -1.95
CA PHE A 14 -14.37 19.10 -1.84
C PHE A 14 -13.23 20.12 -1.95
N ALA A 15 -13.60 21.34 -2.31
CA ALA A 15 -12.72 22.50 -2.28
C ALA A 15 -13.44 23.64 -1.56
N LEU A 16 -12.71 24.40 -0.75
CA LEU A 16 -13.27 25.53 0.02
C LEU A 16 -13.10 26.87 -0.71
N ALA A 17 -12.04 27.01 -1.50
CA ALA A 17 -11.69 28.24 -2.21
C ALA A 17 -11.47 27.96 -3.70
N PRO A 18 -11.79 28.91 -4.59
CA PRO A 18 -12.36 30.24 -4.31
C PRO A 18 -13.85 30.19 -3.93
N ALA A 19 -14.52 29.07 -4.15
CA ALA A 19 -15.89 28.81 -3.72
C ALA A 19 -16.02 27.35 -3.28
N LEU A 20 -16.99 27.09 -2.39
CA LEU A 20 -17.30 25.73 -1.96
C LEU A 20 -17.75 24.89 -3.16
N SER A 21 -17.06 23.77 -3.37
CA SER A 21 -17.38 22.79 -4.40
C SER A 21 -17.34 21.40 -3.78
N ILE A 22 -18.31 20.56 -4.10
CA ILE A 22 -18.42 19.19 -3.58
C ILE A 22 -18.58 18.25 -4.77
N ALA A 23 -17.64 17.33 -4.92
CA ALA A 23 -17.66 16.26 -5.91
C ALA A 23 -18.01 14.94 -5.21
N ARG A 24 -19.30 14.58 -5.24
CA ARG A 24 -19.80 13.34 -4.65
C ARG A 24 -19.47 12.16 -5.56
N SER A 25 -19.33 10.97 -4.99
CA SER A 25 -19.14 9.80 -5.83
C SER A 25 -20.39 9.49 -6.66
N GLU A 26 -20.21 9.37 -7.97
CA GLU A 26 -21.25 8.95 -8.93
C GLU A 26 -21.03 7.49 -9.39
N SER A 27 -19.93 6.87 -8.94
CA SER A 27 -19.37 5.69 -9.59
C SER A 27 -19.96 4.36 -9.15
N ARG A 28 -19.95 3.43 -10.13
CA ARG A 28 -20.05 1.98 -9.95
C ARG A 28 -18.69 1.26 -10.00
N SER A 29 -17.60 1.95 -10.36
CA SER A 29 -16.25 1.39 -10.53
C SER A 29 -15.56 1.02 -9.22
N GLY A 30 -15.96 1.61 -8.08
CA GLY A 30 -15.33 1.37 -6.77
C GLY A 30 -13.94 2.01 -6.60
N ASN A 31 -13.49 2.83 -7.55
CA ASN A 31 -12.17 3.46 -7.55
C ASN A 31 -12.11 4.74 -6.68
N HIS A 32 -12.53 4.66 -5.41
CA HIS A 32 -12.66 5.86 -4.57
C HIS A 32 -11.31 6.40 -4.10
N ALA A 33 -10.51 5.58 -3.42
CA ALA A 33 -9.20 5.98 -2.90
C ALA A 33 -8.14 4.94 -3.23
N TYR A 34 -6.99 5.39 -3.71
CA TYR A 34 -5.82 4.59 -4.04
C TYR A 34 -4.67 4.97 -3.11
N LEU A 35 -3.99 3.98 -2.53
CA LEU A 35 -2.78 4.24 -1.75
C LEU A 35 -1.70 3.20 -2.05
N ASN A 36 -0.54 3.67 -2.49
CA ASN A 36 0.65 2.84 -2.66
C ASN A 36 1.86 3.50 -2.00
N ALA A 37 2.54 2.75 -1.14
CA ALA A 37 3.77 3.21 -0.49
C ALA A 37 4.89 2.15 -0.54
N ARG A 38 4.66 1.03 -1.24
CA ARG A 38 5.51 -0.16 -1.15
C ARG A 38 5.80 -0.81 -2.48
N ASN A 39 4.84 -0.79 -3.41
CA ASN A 39 4.97 -1.47 -4.67
C ASN A 39 5.62 -0.54 -5.71
N LYS A 40 6.92 -0.75 -5.98
CA LYS A 40 7.69 0.07 -6.94
C LYS A 40 7.27 -0.13 -8.40
N HIS A 41 6.47 -1.14 -8.71
CA HIS A 41 5.97 -1.38 -10.07
C HIS A 41 4.70 -0.57 -10.39
N HIS A 42 4.14 0.13 -9.40
CA HIS A 42 2.96 0.97 -9.55
C HIS A 42 3.27 2.38 -9.01
N LEU A 43 2.49 3.38 -9.40
CA LEU A 43 2.64 4.74 -8.92
C LEU A 43 2.58 4.78 -7.40
N CYS A 44 3.61 5.35 -6.76
CA CYS A 44 3.67 5.56 -5.31
C CYS A 44 3.04 6.90 -4.97
N GLY A 45 2.14 6.92 -4.00
CA GLY A 45 1.36 8.11 -3.67
C GLY A 45 -0.06 7.79 -3.24
N LEU A 46 -0.85 8.86 -3.11
CA LEU A 46 -2.23 8.86 -2.71
C LEU A 46 -3.08 9.45 -3.84
N GLY A 47 -3.99 8.64 -4.36
CA GLY A 47 -4.90 9.03 -5.44
C GLY A 47 -6.35 8.92 -5.00
N PHE A 48 -7.21 9.74 -5.59
CA PHE A 48 -8.64 9.63 -5.44
C PHE A 48 -9.28 9.63 -6.82
N GLY A 49 -10.25 8.75 -7.04
CA GLY A 49 -11.06 8.75 -8.26
C GLY A 49 -10.31 8.34 -9.51
N GLY A 50 -11.04 8.25 -10.62
CA GLY A 50 -10.51 7.87 -11.93
C GLY A 50 -9.95 6.45 -11.97
N GLN A 51 -8.74 6.33 -12.51
CA GLN A 51 -8.02 5.07 -12.68
C GLN A 51 -6.52 5.28 -12.46
N VAL A 52 -5.74 4.20 -12.33
CA VAL A 52 -4.28 4.30 -12.17
C VAL A 52 -3.69 5.11 -13.33
N GLY A 53 -2.94 6.17 -13.00
CA GLY A 53 -2.33 7.08 -13.97
C GLY A 53 -3.21 8.27 -14.38
N PHE A 54 -4.50 8.26 -14.04
CA PHE A 54 -5.45 9.34 -14.32
C PHE A 54 -6.38 9.52 -13.11
N PHE A 55 -5.81 9.97 -12.00
CA PHE A 55 -6.57 10.19 -10.77
C PHE A 55 -7.27 11.54 -10.80
N ARG A 56 -8.44 11.63 -10.18
CA ARG A 56 -9.16 12.90 -10.02
C ARG A 56 -8.38 13.90 -9.17
N LEU A 57 -7.77 13.41 -8.11
CA LEU A 57 -6.81 14.11 -7.26
C LEU A 57 -5.63 13.16 -7.03
N TRP A 58 -4.42 13.64 -7.29
CA TRP A 58 -3.19 12.89 -7.10
C TRP A 58 -2.23 13.67 -6.21
N LEU A 59 -1.69 12.96 -5.23
CA LEU A 59 -0.57 13.36 -4.40
C LEU A 59 0.54 12.35 -4.61
N ASP A 60 1.61 12.78 -5.27
CA ASP A 60 2.81 11.97 -5.44
C ASP A 60 3.45 11.63 -4.07
N SER A 61 4.21 10.53 -3.99
CA SER A 61 4.84 10.12 -2.74
C SER A 61 5.81 11.14 -2.15
N ASP A 62 6.46 11.92 -3.00
CA ASP A 62 7.39 12.98 -2.61
C ASP A 62 6.78 14.38 -2.78
N PHE A 63 5.48 14.43 -3.14
CA PHE A 63 4.69 15.64 -3.40
C PHE A 63 5.20 16.54 -4.53
N GLU A 64 6.11 16.04 -5.38
CA GLU A 64 6.72 16.83 -6.46
C GLU A 64 5.81 16.98 -7.69
N ASP A 65 4.99 15.98 -8.00
CA ASP A 65 4.04 15.99 -9.13
C ASP A 65 2.60 15.76 -8.64
N CYS A 66 2.05 16.71 -7.90
CA CYS A 66 0.66 16.69 -7.47
C CYS A 66 -0.25 17.35 -8.52
N TYR A 67 -1.43 16.78 -8.75
CA TYR A 67 -2.38 17.34 -9.73
C TYR A 67 -3.84 17.02 -9.43
N VAL A 68 -4.72 17.76 -10.09
CA VAL A 68 -6.16 17.55 -10.13
C VAL A 68 -6.62 17.49 -11.59
N LEU A 69 -7.54 16.58 -11.91
CA LEU A 69 -8.27 16.56 -13.18
C LEU A 69 -9.60 17.30 -13.06
N GLN A 70 -10.13 17.87 -14.15
CA GLN A 70 -11.42 18.58 -14.15
C GLN A 70 -12.67 17.70 -14.07
N SER A 71 -12.55 16.42 -14.41
CA SER A 71 -13.62 15.44 -14.21
C SER A 71 -13.06 14.02 -14.24
N ASP A 72 -13.79 13.08 -13.65
CA ASP A 72 -13.52 11.65 -13.77
C ASP A 72 -14.81 10.82 -13.65
N ALA A 73 -14.74 9.52 -13.90
CA ALA A 73 -15.91 8.63 -13.81
C ALA A 73 -16.34 8.29 -12.37
N THR A 74 -15.53 8.63 -11.37
CA THR A 74 -15.77 8.36 -9.94
C THR A 74 -16.45 9.50 -9.21
N TYR A 75 -15.98 10.73 -9.40
CA TYR A 75 -16.52 11.91 -8.72
C TYR A 75 -17.20 12.91 -9.66
N GLY A 76 -17.38 12.54 -10.92
CA GLY A 76 -18.03 13.38 -11.92
C GLY A 76 -17.23 14.64 -12.23
N LYS A 77 -17.93 15.70 -12.65
CA LYS A 77 -17.35 17.00 -12.97
C LYS A 77 -17.62 18.00 -11.86
N ALA A 78 -16.56 18.54 -11.27
CA ALA A 78 -16.62 19.69 -10.36
C ALA A 78 -15.27 20.43 -10.32
N PRO A 79 -15.22 21.75 -10.10
CA PRO A 79 -13.96 22.44 -9.89
C PRO A 79 -13.40 22.12 -8.50
N LEU A 80 -12.11 21.77 -8.39
CA LEU A 80 -11.43 21.59 -7.09
C LEU A 80 -10.29 22.60 -6.88
N ILE A 81 -9.60 22.99 -7.95
CA ILE A 81 -8.64 24.10 -7.94
C ILE A 81 -8.89 24.99 -9.17
N PRO A 82 -8.63 26.30 -9.08
CA PRO A 82 -8.61 27.16 -10.26
C PRO A 82 -7.58 26.68 -11.27
N GLY A 83 -7.95 26.65 -12.55
CA GLY A 83 -7.03 26.25 -13.60
C GLY A 83 -7.73 26.13 -14.95
N GLU A 84 -6.99 26.42 -16.01
CA GLU A 84 -7.41 26.23 -17.40
C GLU A 84 -6.88 24.88 -17.90
N GLY A 85 -7.75 24.07 -18.51
CA GLY A 85 -7.41 22.77 -19.09
C GLY A 85 -7.93 21.56 -18.31
N LEU A 86 -7.57 20.36 -18.78
CA LEU A 86 -8.07 19.09 -18.23
C LEU A 86 -7.36 18.66 -16.94
N GLN A 87 -6.13 19.12 -16.74
CA GLN A 87 -5.28 18.80 -15.60
C GLN A 87 -4.60 20.07 -15.10
N THR A 88 -4.57 20.26 -13.79
CA THR A 88 -3.90 21.38 -13.14
C THR A 88 -2.98 20.85 -12.05
N ARG A 89 -1.71 21.25 -12.09
CA ARG A 89 -0.70 20.89 -11.09
C ARG A 89 -0.74 21.88 -9.92
N PHE A 90 -0.36 21.40 -8.74
CA PHE A 90 -0.27 22.22 -7.53
C PHE A 90 0.86 21.71 -6.64
N GLU A 91 1.28 22.56 -5.70
CA GLU A 91 2.23 22.20 -4.64
C GLU A 91 1.48 22.14 -3.31
N ALA A 92 1.65 21.04 -2.56
CA ALA A 92 1.03 20.88 -1.25
C ALA A 92 1.83 21.63 -0.18
N SER A 93 1.28 22.71 0.38
CA SER A 93 1.92 23.44 1.47
C SER A 93 1.77 22.74 2.83
N ALA A 94 0.62 22.12 3.06
CA ALA A 94 0.32 21.33 4.24
C ALA A 94 -0.71 20.25 3.91
N ILE A 95 -0.62 19.11 4.59
CA ILE A 95 -1.58 18.00 4.50
C ILE A 95 -2.02 17.64 5.90
N GLU A 96 -3.33 17.67 6.11
CA GLU A 96 -3.94 17.36 7.40
C GLU A 96 -4.96 16.23 7.21
N VAL A 97 -4.94 15.27 8.14
CA VAL A 97 -5.87 14.15 8.16
C VAL A 97 -6.70 14.21 9.43
N TRP A 98 -8.00 14.34 9.25
CA TRP A 98 -8.97 14.50 10.33
C TRP A 98 -9.82 13.24 10.47
N ALA A 99 -10.19 12.89 11.69
CA ALA A 99 -11.10 11.78 11.98
C ALA A 99 -12.14 12.22 13.00
N CYS A 100 -13.38 11.75 12.86
CA CYS A 100 -14.48 12.11 13.74
C CYS A 100 -14.41 11.44 15.14
N GLY A 101 -13.43 10.55 15.37
CA GLY A 101 -13.19 9.92 16.67
C GLY A 101 -14.37 9.08 17.18
N GLY A 102 -14.52 9.00 18.51
CA GLY A 102 -15.53 8.20 19.19
C GLY A 102 -14.98 6.89 19.76
N GLU A 103 -15.67 6.32 20.74
CA GLU A 103 -15.18 5.09 21.39
C GLU A 103 -15.20 3.87 20.46
N GLU A 104 -16.27 3.72 19.67
CA GLU A 104 -16.36 2.66 18.65
C GLU A 104 -15.19 2.75 17.65
N ALA A 105 -14.87 3.96 17.17
CA ALA A 105 -13.74 4.17 16.28
C ALA A 105 -12.40 3.85 16.95
N ARG A 106 -12.24 4.16 18.25
CA ARG A 106 -11.03 3.84 19.02
C ARG A 106 -10.88 2.33 19.21
N GLU A 107 -11.97 1.64 19.53
CA GLU A 107 -12.01 0.18 19.68
C GLU A 107 -11.69 -0.53 18.36
N ALA A 108 -12.33 -0.11 17.26
CA ALA A 108 -12.06 -0.64 15.92
C ALA A 108 -10.61 -0.40 15.50
N GLN A 109 -10.06 0.80 15.77
CA GLN A 109 -8.66 1.11 15.49
C GLN A 109 -7.71 0.24 16.33
N ALA A 110 -8.02 0.03 17.62
CA ALA A 110 -7.23 -0.82 18.50
C ALA A 110 -7.25 -2.29 18.05
N GLU A 111 -8.41 -2.80 17.62
CA GLU A 111 -8.53 -4.14 17.06
C GLU A 111 -7.71 -4.32 15.78
N LEU A 112 -7.84 -3.38 14.84
CA LEU A 112 -7.06 -3.41 13.59
C LEU A 112 -5.55 -3.39 13.85
N ARG A 113 -5.09 -2.56 14.80
CA ARG A 113 -3.68 -2.52 15.21
C ARG A 113 -3.24 -3.85 15.81
N ARG A 114 -3.99 -4.41 16.77
CA ARG A 114 -3.69 -5.72 17.36
C ARG A 114 -3.58 -6.81 16.31
N ARG A 115 -4.49 -6.83 15.34
CA ARG A 115 -4.47 -7.81 14.24
C ARG A 115 -3.24 -7.64 13.35
N ALA A 116 -2.92 -6.40 12.97
CA ALA A 116 -1.75 -6.10 12.16
C ALA A 116 -0.43 -6.48 12.87
N ASP A 117 -0.33 -6.19 14.16
CA ASP A 117 0.83 -6.54 14.99
C ASP A 117 0.97 -8.06 15.13
N GLY A 118 -0.14 -8.77 15.37
CA GLY A 118 -0.14 -10.24 15.44
C GLY A 118 0.36 -10.89 14.15
N VAL A 119 -0.10 -10.41 12.99
CA VAL A 119 0.39 -10.90 11.68
C VAL A 119 1.88 -10.61 11.52
N ARG A 120 2.35 -9.43 11.91
CA ARG A 120 3.76 -9.04 11.83
C ARG A 120 4.65 -9.91 12.72
N GLU A 121 4.21 -10.22 13.94
CA GLU A 121 4.94 -11.11 14.84
C GLU A 121 5.00 -12.54 14.33
N GLN A 122 3.89 -13.07 13.79
CA GLN A 122 3.86 -14.39 13.19
C GLN A 122 4.83 -14.48 12.01
N ALA A 123 4.84 -13.49 11.12
CA ALA A 123 5.80 -13.42 10.02
C ALA A 123 7.25 -13.45 10.54
N ARG A 124 7.57 -12.68 11.57
CA ARG A 124 8.92 -12.65 12.17
C ARG A 124 9.32 -13.99 12.80
N LYS A 125 8.37 -14.72 13.40
CA LYS A 125 8.62 -16.06 13.96
C LYS A 125 8.88 -17.09 12.86
N VAL A 126 8.09 -17.07 11.79
CA VAL A 126 8.27 -17.96 10.63
C VAL A 126 9.61 -17.72 9.95
N ASP A 127 10.00 -16.47 9.73
CA ASP A 127 11.30 -16.14 9.12
C ASP A 127 12.47 -16.65 9.97
N ARG A 128 12.40 -16.49 11.30
CA ARG A 128 13.41 -17.03 12.22
C ARG A 128 13.45 -18.56 12.16
N ALA A 129 12.30 -19.23 12.14
CA ALA A 129 12.24 -20.69 12.06
C ALA A 129 12.88 -21.21 10.78
N LYS A 130 12.57 -20.59 9.63
CA LYS A 130 13.18 -20.93 8.34
C LYS A 130 14.70 -20.70 8.31
N MET A 131 15.20 -19.67 9.00
CA MET A 131 16.65 -19.46 9.12
C MET A 131 17.33 -20.59 9.89
N LEU A 132 16.75 -21.02 11.02
CA LEU A 132 17.29 -22.11 11.85
C LEU A 132 17.21 -23.46 11.13
N GLU A 133 16.11 -23.75 10.44
CA GLU A 133 15.94 -24.96 9.64
C GLU A 133 16.99 -25.04 8.52
N ASN A 134 17.21 -23.94 7.80
CA ASN A 134 18.27 -23.87 6.78
C ASN A 134 19.69 -24.06 7.34
N GLU A 135 19.99 -23.62 8.57
CA GLU A 135 21.29 -23.86 9.20
C GLU A 135 21.47 -25.33 9.59
N PHE A 136 20.45 -25.95 10.19
CA PHE A 136 20.48 -27.36 10.54
C PHE A 136 20.59 -28.27 9.30
N ASP A 137 19.83 -27.98 8.25
CA ASP A 137 19.90 -28.72 6.98
C ASP A 137 21.30 -28.62 6.35
N LYS A 138 21.93 -27.45 6.40
CA LYS A 138 23.32 -27.29 5.95
C LYS A 138 24.28 -28.14 6.77
N GLU A 139 24.22 -28.07 8.10
CA GLU A 139 25.10 -28.87 8.97
C GLU A 139 24.92 -30.37 8.74
N MET A 140 23.69 -30.85 8.59
CA MET A 140 23.40 -32.25 8.29
C MET A 140 23.93 -32.67 6.91
N PHE A 141 23.82 -31.80 5.90
CA PHE A 141 24.37 -32.05 4.58
C PHE A 141 25.90 -32.12 4.60
N PHE A 142 26.56 -31.25 5.37
CA PHE A 142 28.02 -31.28 5.53
C PHE A 142 28.50 -32.50 6.34
N GLN A 143 27.80 -32.88 7.41
CA GLN A 143 28.17 -34.08 8.20
C GLN A 143 28.06 -35.38 7.40
N ASN A 144 27.04 -35.52 6.55
CA ASN A 144 26.89 -36.69 5.68
C ASN A 144 27.94 -36.73 4.56
N THR A 145 28.48 -35.58 4.16
CA THR A 145 29.55 -35.50 3.15
C THR A 145 30.89 -36.01 3.70
N PHE A 146 31.24 -35.72 4.96
CA PHE A 146 32.49 -36.21 5.58
C PHE A 146 32.43 -37.68 6.01
N LYS A 147 31.25 -38.20 6.40
CA LYS A 147 31.10 -39.64 6.70
C LYS A 147 31.23 -40.53 5.46
N ALA A 148 30.89 -40.02 4.28
CA ALA A 148 31.02 -40.78 3.02
C ALA A 148 32.48 -41.00 2.60
N SER A 149 33.43 -40.18 3.09
CA SER A 149 34.87 -40.33 2.77
C SER A 149 35.64 -41.28 3.70
N GLU A 150 35.11 -41.64 4.88
CA GLU A 150 35.81 -42.52 5.84
C GLU A 150 35.52 -44.03 5.63
N GLY A 151 34.50 -44.40 4.85
CA GLY A 151 34.11 -45.80 4.63
C GLY A 151 34.78 -46.52 3.45
N GLY A 152 35.70 -45.87 2.73
CA GLY A 152 36.20 -46.36 1.43
C GLY A 152 37.48 -47.20 1.43
N GLU A 153 38.15 -47.42 2.57
CA GLU A 153 39.50 -48.00 2.59
C GLU A 153 39.60 -49.34 3.33
N LYS A 154 38.77 -50.33 3.00
CA LYS A 154 39.04 -51.77 3.26
C LYS A 154 38.31 -52.70 2.28
N ALA A 155 38.76 -52.79 1.03
CA ALA A 155 38.45 -53.93 0.17
C ALA A 155 39.46 -54.07 -0.99
N SER A 156 40.65 -54.59 -0.71
CA SER A 156 41.50 -55.29 -1.70
C SER A 156 42.57 -56.08 -0.95
N ALA A 157 42.29 -57.36 -0.70
CA ALA A 157 43.29 -58.40 -0.43
C ALA A 157 42.59 -59.76 -0.52
N SER A 158 42.57 -60.35 -1.71
CA SER A 158 42.52 -61.80 -1.99
C SER A 158 42.87 -62.01 -3.45
#